data_AF-A0A951E4P5-F1
#
_entry.id   AF-A0A951E4P5-F1
#
_cell.length_a   1.000
_cell.length_b   1.000
_cell.length_c   1.000
_cell.angle_alpha   90.00
_cell.angle_beta   90.00
_cell.angle_gamma   90.00
#
_symmetry.space_group_name_H-M   'P 1'
#
loop_
_entity.id
_entity.type
_entity.pdbx_description
1 polymer ?
#
loop_
_entity_poly.entity_id
_entity_poly.type
_entity_poly.pdbx_seq_one_letter_code
_entity_poly.pdbx_strand_id
1 'polypeptide(L)' 'ALRRGVFHSVNELITAIEDYLKATNDNPKPFVWTATAEQILVKVARGRVTLQEAKNQL' A
#
# COMPACT_ATOMS: atom_id res chain seq x y z
N ALA A 1 -5.25 -17.53 1.30
CA ALA A 1 -4.71 -16.31 1.96
C ALA A 1 -3.20 -16.41 2.02
N LEU A 2 -2.48 -15.38 1.55
CA LEU A 2 -1.02 -15.33 1.63
C LEU A 2 -0.62 -15.16 3.12
N ARG A 3 0.23 -16.05 3.61
CA ARG A 3 0.70 -16.04 5.00
C ARG A 3 2.16 -15.64 5.04
N ARG A 4 2.60 -15.05 6.16
CA ARG A 4 4.03 -14.90 6.44
C ARG A 4 4.64 -16.29 6.58
N GLY A 5 5.71 -16.57 5.85
CA GLY A 5 6.35 -17.88 5.79
C GLY A 5 7.73 -17.79 5.14
N VAL A 6 8.43 -18.93 5.17
CA VAL A 6 9.71 -19.13 4.48
C VAL A 6 9.42 -19.89 3.18
N PHE A 7 10.04 -19.46 2.09
CA PHE A 7 9.94 -20.07 0.77
C PHE A 7 11.30 -20.64 0.39
N HIS A 8 11.32 -21.80 -0.23
CA HIS A 8 12.52 -22.51 -0.67
C HIS A 8 13.10 -21.88 -1.94
N SER A 9 12.31 -21.07 -2.67
CA SER A 9 12.75 -20.33 -3.84
C SER A 9 11.92 -19.06 -4.09
N VAL A 10 12.44 -18.16 -4.92
CA VAL A 10 11.71 -17.00 -5.42
C VAL A 10 10.51 -17.41 -6.27
N ASN A 11 10.63 -18.46 -7.09
CA ASN A 11 9.53 -18.95 -7.93
C ASN A 11 8.34 -19.43 -7.08
N GLU A 12 8.62 -20.14 -5.98
CA GLU A 12 7.59 -20.58 -5.04
C GLU A 12 6.85 -19.38 -4.40
N LEU A 13 7.58 -18.32 -4.05
CA LEU A 13 6.99 -17.08 -3.55
C LEU A 13 6.09 -16.41 -4.59
N ILE A 14 6.55 -16.32 -5.85
CA ILE A 14 5.79 -15.73 -6.94
C ILE A 14 4.47 -16.47 -7.13
N THR A 15 4.51 -17.80 -7.26
CA THR A 15 3.30 -18.63 -7.40
C THR A 15 2.33 -18.41 -6.24
N ALA A 16 2.83 -18.37 -5.00
CA ALA A 16 1.98 -18.14 -3.83
C ALA A 16 1.29 -16.75 -3.85
N ILE A 17 1.96 -15.73 -4.37
CA ILE A 17 1.38 -14.39 -4.54
C ILE A 17 0.31 -14.41 -5.65
N GLU A 18 0.60 -15.02 -6.79
CA GLU A 18 -0.34 -15.09 -7.92
C GLU A 18 -1.63 -15.84 -7.55
N ASP A 19 -1.50 -16.98 -6.89
CA ASP A 19 -2.65 -17.76 -6.40
C ASP A 19 -3.49 -16.96 -5.40
N TYR A 20 -2.83 -16.20 -4.52
CA TYR A 20 -3.53 -15.31 -3.60
C TYR A 20 -4.29 -14.21 -4.32
N LEU A 21 -3.67 -13.57 -5.31
CA LEU A 21 -4.31 -12.51 -6.09
C LEU A 21 -5.52 -13.03 -6.85
N LYS A 22 -5.39 -14.19 -7.51
CA LYS A 22 -6.50 -14.84 -8.22
C LYS A 22 -7.69 -15.09 -7.29
N ALA A 23 -7.45 -15.80 -6.19
CA ALA A 23 -8.52 -16.12 -5.23
C ALA A 23 -9.14 -14.87 -4.58
N THR A 24 -8.36 -13.81 -4.35
CA THR A 24 -8.86 -12.55 -3.77
C THR A 24 -9.67 -11.74 -4.79
N ASN A 25 -9.30 -11.81 -6.07
CA ASN A 25 -9.97 -11.09 -7.15
C ASN A 25 -11.23 -11.80 -7.68
N ASP A 26 -11.42 -13.10 -7.40
CA ASP A 26 -12.63 -13.83 -7.79
C ASP A 26 -13.91 -13.26 -7.14
N ASN A 27 -13.80 -12.67 -5.94
CA ASN A 27 -14.88 -11.91 -5.30
C ASN A 27 -14.28 -10.69 -4.57
N PRO A 28 -13.96 -9.61 -5.30
CA PRO A 28 -13.20 -8.52 -4.76
C PRO A 28 -14.04 -7.73 -3.78
N LYS A 29 -13.49 -7.45 -2.59
CA LYS A 29 -14.06 -6.43 -1.70
C LYS A 29 -13.50 -5.07 -2.12
N PRO A 30 -14.30 -4.14 -2.66
CA PRO A 30 -13.80 -2.86 -3.10
C PRO A 30 -13.23 -2.07 -1.92
N PHE A 31 -12.06 -1.50 -2.11
CA PHE A 31 -11.58 -0.44 -1.22
C PHE A 31 -12.28 0.86 -1.63
N VAL A 32 -13.13 1.38 -0.74
CA VAL A 32 -13.80 2.66 -0.96
C VAL A 32 -12.97 3.75 -0.33
N TRP A 33 -12.55 4.72 -1.15
CA TRP A 33 -11.92 5.93 -0.66
C TRP A 33 -12.94 6.74 0.15
N THR A 34 -12.68 6.91 1.45
CA THR A 34 -13.57 7.64 2.37
C THR A 34 -13.15 9.07 2.63
N ALA A 35 -11.87 9.41 2.40
CA ALA A 35 -11.43 10.78 2.57
C ALA A 35 -11.91 11.66 1.41
N THR A 36 -12.35 12.86 1.77
CA THR A 36 -12.69 13.88 0.77
C THR A 36 -11.43 14.46 0.15
N ALA A 37 -11.58 15.12 -1.00
CA ALA A 37 -10.47 15.81 -1.67
C ALA A 37 -9.82 16.84 -0.72
N GLU A 38 -10.63 17.56 0.06
CA GLU A 38 -10.16 18.55 1.03
C GLU A 38 -9.30 17.90 2.12
N GLN A 39 -9.73 16.76 2.67
CA GLN A 39 -8.96 16.04 3.68
C GLN A 39 -7.61 15.54 3.15
N ILE A 40 -7.56 15.14 1.87
CA ILE A 40 -6.31 14.76 1.20
C ILE A 40 -5.40 15.98 1.06
N LEU A 41 -5.93 17.11 0.58
CA LEU A 41 -5.15 18.34 0.38
C LEU A 41 -4.57 18.87 1.70
N VAL A 42 -5.33 18.81 2.80
CA VAL A 42 -4.84 19.16 4.15
C VAL A 42 -3.63 18.31 4.54
N LYS A 43 -3.70 16.98 4.31
CA LYS A 43 -2.58 16.07 4.62
C LYS A 43 -1.35 16.37 3.76
N VAL A 44 -1.55 16.66 2.47
CA VAL A 44 -0.48 17.05 1.54
C VAL A 44 0.19 18.34 1.99
N ALA A 45 -0.58 19.36 2.36
CA ALA A 45 -0.06 20.63 2.85
C ALA A 45 0.82 20.42 4.10
N ARG A 46 0.33 19.64 5.08
CA ARG A 46 1.11 19.28 6.28
C ARG A 46 2.42 18.58 5.92
N GLY A 47 2.38 17.61 5.02
CA GLY A 47 3.57 16.88 4.56
C GLY A 47 4.61 17.79 3.91
N ARG A 48 4.16 18.80 3.15
CA ARG A 48 5.05 19.80 2.51
C ARG A 48 5.75 20.69 3.54
N VAL A 49 5.06 21.10 4.60
CA VAL A 49 5.67 21.89 5.69
C VAL A 49 6.81 21.10 6.34
N THR A 50 6.54 19.87 6.77
CA THR A 50 7.57 19.00 7.38
C THR A 50 8.76 18.75 6.44
N LEU A 51 8.48 18.52 5.15
CA LEU A 51 9.54 18.35 4.16
C LEU A 51 10.41 19.62 4.02
N GLN A 52 9.81 20.80 4.06
CA GLN A 52 10.55 22.06 3.95
C GLN A 52 11.40 22.30 5.19
N GLU A 53 10.89 22.03 6.38
CA GLU A 53 11.65 22.13 7.62
C GLU A 53 12.87 21.20 7.61
N ALA A 54 12.69 19.95 7.21
CA ALA A 54 13.79 18.99 7.09
C ALA A 54 14.85 19.43 6.06
N LYS A 55 14.43 20.04 4.94
CA LYS A 55 15.35 20.60 3.94
C LYS A 55 16.14 21.80 4.47
N ASN A 56 15.53 22.62 5.32
CA ASN A 56 16.19 23.80 5.89
C ASN A 56 17.19 23.45 7.01
N GLN A 57 17.17 22.22 7.51
CA GLN A 57 18.09 21.70 8.54
C GLN A 57 19.35 21.05 7.95
N LEU A 58 19.41 20.92 6.62
CA LEU A 58 20.57 20.45 5.85
C LEU A 58 21.32 21.65 5.26
#